data_AF-A0AA40IA16-F1
#
_entry.id   AF-A0AA40IA16-F1
#
_cell.length_a   1.000
_cell.length_b   1.000
_cell.length_c   1.000
_cell.angle_alpha   90.00
_cell.angle_beta   90.00
_cell.angle_gamma   90.00
#
_symmetry.space_group_name_H-M   'P 1'
#
loop_
_entity.id
_entity.type
_entity.pdbx_description
1 polymer ?
#
loop_
_entity_poly.entity_id
_entity_poly.type
_entity_poly.pdbx_seq_one_letter_code
_entity_poly.pdbx_strand_id
1 'polypeptide(L)'
;MKLFFPSLTPFEIPVLERVCMASIERSDPLRAVRFSQNDPSSKYGNFERQRLKSIKNIQKITKSMKMVAAAKYARAERELKPARVYGTGSLALYEKADIKVPEDMKKHLLIGVSSDRGLCGAIHSSVAKQMKSEVATLTAAGKEVKIVGIGDKIRAILHRTHSDQFLVTFKEVGRKPLLLEMHQSLPWNY
;
A
#
# COMPACT_ATOMS: atom_id res chain seq x y z
N MET A 1 7.57 -20.17 -7.80
CA MET A 1 7.27 -19.01 -6.93
C MET A 1 7.98 -17.79 -7.52
N LYS A 2 7.28 -16.98 -8.34
CA LYS A 2 7.87 -15.79 -8.98
C LYS A 2 7.76 -14.61 -8.02
N LEU A 3 8.87 -14.28 -7.36
CA LEU A 3 9.03 -12.99 -6.68
C LEU A 3 9.59 -12.01 -7.70
N PHE A 4 8.73 -11.15 -8.25
CA PHE A 4 9.12 -10.13 -9.21
C PHE A 4 9.49 -8.84 -8.45
N PHE A 5 10.80 -8.62 -8.25
CA PHE A 5 11.34 -7.34 -7.83
C PHE A 5 11.70 -6.54 -9.09
N PRO A 6 11.07 -5.38 -9.36
CA PRO A 6 11.55 -4.50 -10.40
C PRO A 6 12.88 -3.87 -9.96
N SER A 7 13.94 -4.17 -10.71
CA SER A 7 15.23 -3.50 -10.68
C SER A 7 15.04 -2.03 -11.10
N LEU A 8 15.24 -1.11 -10.15
CA LEU A 8 15.33 0.32 -10.41
C LEU A 8 16.80 0.73 -10.31
N THR A 9 17.36 1.10 -11.46
CA THR A 9 18.69 1.68 -11.62
C THR A 9 18.72 3.13 -11.09
N PRO A 10 19.89 3.65 -10.66
CA PRO A 10 20.03 5.01 -10.13
C PRO A 10 20.67 5.94 -11.17
N PHE A 11 19.91 6.88 -11.75
CA PHE A 11 20.34 8.04 -12.58
C PHE A 11 19.03 8.68 -13.09
N GLU A 12 18.65 9.96 -13.00
CA GLU A 12 19.27 11.24 -12.67
C GLU A 12 18.24 12.08 -11.88
N ILE A 13 18.69 12.83 -10.88
CA ILE A 13 17.94 13.89 -10.20
C ILE A 13 18.90 15.08 -10.23
N PRO A 14 18.68 16.13 -11.05
CA PRO A 14 18.20 17.38 -10.46
C PRO A 14 17.59 18.38 -11.47
N VAL A 15 16.26 18.38 -11.71
CA VAL A 15 15.59 19.54 -12.37
C VAL A 15 14.20 19.84 -11.79
N LEU A 16 13.53 18.85 -11.19
CA LEU A 16 12.13 18.99 -10.79
C LEU A 16 11.88 19.78 -9.49
N GLU A 17 12.92 20.07 -8.70
CA GLU A 17 12.75 20.72 -7.39
C GLU A 17 12.51 22.24 -7.48
N ARG A 18 12.86 22.90 -8.61
CA ARG A 18 12.63 24.34 -8.77
C ARG A 18 11.26 24.72 -9.34
N VAL A 19 10.60 23.84 -10.08
CA VAL A 19 9.30 24.16 -10.68
C VAL A 19 8.15 24.00 -9.68
N CYS A 20 8.26 23.08 -8.73
CA CYS A 20 7.16 22.81 -7.80
C CYS A 20 7.02 23.86 -6.67
N MET A 21 8.11 24.54 -6.30
CA MET A 21 8.07 25.56 -5.24
C MET A 21 7.54 26.92 -5.72
N ALA A 22 7.65 27.25 -7.01
CA ALA A 22 7.23 28.56 -7.53
C ALA A 22 5.70 28.70 -7.76
N SER A 23 4.95 27.60 -7.78
CA SER A 23 3.49 27.62 -8.02
C SER A 23 2.65 27.58 -6.74
N ILE A 24 3.26 27.49 -5.56
CA ILE A 24 2.53 27.37 -4.28
C ILE A 24 2.18 28.73 -3.65
N GLU A 25 2.78 29.84 -4.09
CA GLU A 25 2.57 31.16 -3.44
C GLU A 25 1.46 32.04 -4.04
N ARG A 26 0.86 31.69 -5.19
CA ARG A 26 -0.17 32.55 -5.84
C ARG A 26 -1.62 32.13 -5.59
N SER A 27 -1.83 31.07 -4.81
CA SER A 27 -3.15 30.47 -4.65
C SER A 27 -3.45 30.26 -3.17
N ASP A 28 -3.37 31.32 -2.37
CA ASP A 28 -3.93 31.31 -1.01
C ASP A 28 -5.44 31.62 -1.08
N PRO A 29 -6.34 30.62 -1.12
CA PRO A 29 -7.79 30.86 -1.00
C PRO A 29 -8.16 31.55 0.31
N LEU A 30 -7.24 31.57 1.29
CA LEU A 30 -7.38 32.25 2.57
C LEU A 30 -7.33 33.78 2.46
N ARG A 31 -6.79 34.37 1.37
CA ARG A 31 -6.77 35.83 1.19
C ARG A 31 -8.11 36.36 0.67
N ALA A 32 -8.79 35.59 -0.19
CA ALA A 32 -10.13 35.93 -0.68
C ALA A 32 -11.19 35.91 0.43
N VAL A 33 -11.06 34.99 1.40
CA VAL A 33 -11.99 34.91 2.54
C VAL A 33 -11.87 36.12 3.49
N ARG A 34 -10.76 36.86 3.51
CA ARG A 34 -10.62 38.05 4.35
C ARG A 34 -11.45 39.24 3.88
N PHE A 35 -11.86 39.28 2.61
CA PHE A 35 -12.62 40.40 2.06
C PHE A 35 -14.14 40.32 2.34
N SER A 36 -14.66 39.14 2.70
CA SER A 36 -16.11 38.90 2.86
C SER A 36 -16.58 38.76 4.32
N GLN A 37 -15.74 39.05 5.31
CA GLN A 37 -16.09 38.84 6.74
C GLN A 37 -16.66 40.08 7.46
N ASN A 38 -16.83 41.21 6.78
CA ASN A 38 -17.35 42.44 7.37
C ASN A 38 -18.82 42.74 7.06
N ASP A 39 -19.59 41.81 6.46
CA ASP A 39 -21.02 41.98 6.21
C ASP A 39 -21.87 41.45 7.39
N PRO A 40 -22.60 42.31 8.13
CA PRO A 40 -23.35 41.90 9.33
C PRO A 40 -24.68 41.17 9.05
N SER A 41 -25.09 40.98 7.79
CA SER A 41 -26.44 40.50 7.44
C SER A 41 -26.54 39.03 6.96
N SER A 42 -25.43 38.29 6.92
CA SER A 42 -25.46 36.89 6.45
C SER A 42 -25.88 35.92 7.56
N LYS A 43 -27.10 35.37 7.45
CA LYS A 43 -27.61 34.26 8.28
C LYS A 43 -26.74 32.99 8.24
N TYR A 44 -25.72 32.95 7.39
CA TYR A 44 -24.86 31.78 7.22
C TYR A 44 -23.56 31.84 8.06
N GLY A 45 -23.17 33.00 8.61
CA GLY A 45 -21.84 33.23 9.21
C GLY A 45 -21.38 32.22 10.28
N ASN A 46 -22.30 31.57 10.99
CA ASN A 46 -21.97 30.50 11.96
C ASN A 46 -21.53 29.20 11.26
N PHE A 47 -22.13 28.88 10.12
CA PHE A 47 -21.84 27.68 9.34
C PHE A 47 -20.49 27.76 8.60
N GLU A 48 -20.15 28.91 7.99
CA GLU A 48 -18.80 29.05 7.40
C GLU A 48 -17.71 29.05 8.46
N ARG A 49 -17.93 29.66 9.63
CA ARG A 49 -16.97 29.63 10.74
C ARG A 49 -16.78 28.20 11.27
N GLN A 50 -17.84 27.40 11.36
CA GLN A 50 -17.75 26.00 11.79
C GLN A 50 -17.02 25.13 10.75
N ARG A 51 -17.27 25.33 9.46
CA ARG A 51 -16.53 24.68 8.37
C ARG A 51 -15.04 25.03 8.40
N LEU A 52 -14.71 26.30 8.59
CA LEU A 52 -13.31 26.75 8.68
C LEU A 52 -12.59 26.13 9.88
N LYS A 53 -13.26 26.00 11.03
CA LYS A 53 -12.72 25.29 12.19
C LYS A 53 -12.49 23.81 11.89
N SER A 54 -13.43 23.15 11.22
CA SER A 54 -13.30 21.72 10.82
C SER A 54 -12.11 21.50 9.88
N ILE A 55 -11.97 22.34 8.85
CA ILE A 55 -10.84 22.26 7.89
C ILE A 55 -9.50 22.44 8.61
N LYS A 56 -9.39 23.41 9.51
CA LYS A 56 -8.17 23.62 10.32
C LYS A 56 -7.85 22.41 11.20
N ASN A 57 -8.85 21.75 11.75
CA ASN A 57 -8.65 20.54 12.56
C ASN A 57 -8.20 19.35 11.69
N ILE A 58 -8.85 19.13 10.54
CA ILE A 58 -8.47 18.09 9.58
C ILE A 58 -7.02 18.32 9.11
N GLN A 59 -6.63 19.57 8.83
CA GLN A 59 -5.26 19.93 8.43
C GLN A 59 -4.21 19.59 9.51
N LYS A 60 -4.52 19.80 10.78
CA LYS A 60 -3.63 19.42 11.89
C LYS A 60 -3.49 17.90 11.99
N ILE A 61 -4.60 17.16 11.88
CA ILE A 61 -4.61 15.69 11.93
C ILE A 61 -3.79 15.11 10.78
N THR A 62 -3.99 15.60 9.55
CA THR A 62 -3.26 15.11 8.37
C THR A 62 -1.77 15.46 8.44
N LYS A 63 -1.41 16.65 8.96
CA LYS A 63 -0.01 17.02 9.18
C LYS A 63 0.68 16.07 10.17
N SER A 64 0.05 15.78 11.29
CA SER A 64 0.57 14.81 12.26
C SER A 64 0.66 13.41 11.65
N MET A 65 -0.37 12.97 10.94
CA MET A 65 -0.40 11.65 10.30
C MET A 65 0.68 11.50 9.22
N LYS A 66 0.99 12.56 8.46
CA LYS A 66 2.10 12.58 7.48
C LYS A 66 3.44 12.31 8.17
N MET A 67 3.70 12.97 9.30
CA MET A 67 4.93 12.79 10.07
C MET A 67 5.02 11.38 10.68
N VAL A 68 3.92 10.86 11.24
CA VAL A 68 3.88 9.49 11.79
C VAL A 68 4.11 8.44 10.70
N ALA A 69 3.50 8.61 9.52
CA ALA A 69 3.69 7.71 8.39
C ALA A 69 5.14 7.73 7.90
N ALA A 70 5.74 8.92 7.75
CA ALA A 70 7.14 9.06 7.36
C ALA A 70 8.09 8.39 8.37
N ALA A 71 7.86 8.57 9.67
CA ALA A 71 8.66 7.93 10.71
C ALA A 71 8.54 6.40 10.69
N LYS A 72 7.35 5.85 10.46
CA LYS A 72 7.13 4.40 10.31
C LYS A 72 7.82 3.83 9.08
N TYR A 73 7.75 4.54 7.95
CA TYR A 73 8.46 4.15 6.73
C TYR A 73 9.97 4.13 6.94
N ALA A 74 10.52 5.20 7.54
CA ALA A 74 11.95 5.27 7.84
C ALA A 74 12.41 4.15 8.80
N ARG A 75 11.57 3.77 9.78
CA ARG A 75 11.85 2.61 10.64
C ARG A 75 11.88 1.29 9.85
N ALA A 76 10.86 1.05 9.02
CA ALA A 76 10.78 -0.15 8.20
C ALA A 76 11.96 -0.27 7.23
N GLU A 77 12.39 0.85 6.63
CA GLU A 77 13.55 0.88 5.73
C GLU A 77 14.84 0.51 6.47
N ARG A 78 15.04 1.00 7.70
CA ARG A 78 16.20 0.62 8.53
C ARG A 78 16.19 -0.86 8.89
N GLU A 79 15.03 -1.44 9.19
CA GLU A 79 14.87 -2.87 9.49
C GLU A 79 15.08 -3.74 8.24
N LEU A 80 14.75 -3.23 7.04
CA LEU A 80 14.94 -3.91 5.75
C LEU A 80 16.41 -3.94 5.26
N LYS A 81 17.21 -2.90 5.56
CA LYS A 81 18.62 -2.81 5.13
C LYS A 81 19.46 -4.05 5.48
N PRO A 82 19.50 -4.54 6.74
CA PRO A 82 20.25 -5.74 7.07
C PRO A 82 19.64 -7.01 6.45
N ALA A 83 18.31 -7.09 6.36
CA ALA A 83 17.62 -8.24 5.78
C ALA A 83 17.91 -8.43 4.28
N ARG A 84 18.15 -7.33 3.55
CA ARG A 84 18.40 -7.35 2.11
C ARG A 84 19.65 -8.15 1.73
N VAL A 85 20.68 -8.14 2.57
CA VAL A 85 21.95 -8.86 2.34
C VAL A 85 21.73 -10.38 2.33
N TYR A 86 20.86 -10.89 3.20
CA TYR A 86 20.51 -12.32 3.22
C TYR A 86 19.77 -12.73 1.95
N GLY A 87 18.85 -11.89 1.45
CA GLY A 87 18.14 -12.16 0.21
C GLY A 87 19.06 -12.26 -1.01
N THR A 88 20.04 -11.37 -1.13
CA THR A 88 21.01 -11.38 -2.22
C THR A 88 21.95 -12.59 -2.16
N GLY A 89 22.37 -12.99 -0.95
CA GLY A 89 23.19 -14.19 -0.77
C GLY A 89 22.46 -15.46 -1.18
N SER A 90 21.19 -15.59 -0.79
CA SER A 90 20.36 -16.73 -1.17
C SER A 90 20.13 -16.82 -2.68
N LEU A 91 19.85 -15.69 -3.36
CA LEU A 91 19.69 -15.65 -4.82
C LEU A 91 20.94 -16.16 -5.55
N ALA A 92 22.13 -15.71 -5.14
CA ALA A 92 23.38 -16.16 -5.73
C ALA A 92 23.64 -17.67 -5.52
N LEU A 93 23.14 -18.24 -4.42
CA LEU A 93 23.19 -19.69 -4.18
C LEU A 93 22.20 -20.45 -5.08
N TYR A 94 20.99 -19.92 -5.26
CA TYR A 94 19.99 -20.54 -6.15
C TYR A 94 20.42 -20.53 -7.61
N GLU A 95 21.05 -19.45 -8.09
CA GLU A 95 21.59 -19.37 -9.46
C GLU A 95 22.70 -20.38 -9.70
N LYS A 96 23.57 -20.61 -8.70
CA LYS A 96 24.65 -21.61 -8.80
C LYS A 96 24.16 -23.05 -8.67
N ALA A 97 23.02 -23.25 -8.01
CA ALA A 97 22.47 -24.59 -7.77
C ALA A 97 21.58 -25.13 -8.90
N ASP A 98 21.31 -24.33 -9.95
CA ASP A 98 20.52 -24.68 -11.15
C ASP A 98 19.25 -25.50 -10.86
N ILE A 99 18.53 -25.12 -9.80
CA ILE A 99 17.31 -25.81 -9.35
C ILE A 99 16.19 -25.44 -10.33
N LYS A 100 15.91 -26.33 -11.29
CA LYS A 100 14.79 -26.19 -12.22
C LYS A 100 13.47 -26.17 -11.46
N VAL A 101 12.72 -25.08 -11.62
CA VAL A 101 11.36 -24.94 -11.08
C VAL A 101 10.41 -25.78 -11.95
N PRO A 102 9.62 -26.70 -11.40
CA PRO A 102 8.69 -27.49 -12.20
C PRO A 102 7.63 -26.59 -12.85
N GLU A 103 7.54 -26.63 -14.17
CA GLU A 103 6.71 -25.72 -14.98
C GLU A 103 5.21 -26.06 -14.95
N ASP A 104 4.85 -27.30 -14.60
CA ASP A 104 3.49 -27.81 -14.66
C ASP A 104 2.73 -27.76 -13.33
N MET A 105 2.71 -26.60 -12.68
CA MET A 105 1.80 -26.41 -11.55
C MET A 105 0.40 -26.04 -12.07
N LYS A 106 -0.54 -27.01 -11.93
CA LYS A 106 -1.97 -26.83 -12.23
C LYS A 106 -2.68 -25.86 -11.27
N LYS A 107 -2.13 -25.69 -10.06
CA LYS A 107 -2.67 -24.84 -8.99
C LYS A 107 -1.74 -23.65 -8.75
N HIS A 108 -2.29 -22.44 -8.79
CA HIS A 108 -1.58 -21.19 -8.56
C HIS A 108 -2.11 -20.52 -7.30
N LEU A 109 -1.21 -20.12 -6.41
CA LEU A 109 -1.55 -19.38 -5.20
C LEU A 109 -1.12 -17.92 -5.39
N LEU A 110 -2.09 -17.01 -5.39
CA LEU A 110 -1.84 -15.57 -5.40
C LEU A 110 -1.93 -15.02 -3.98
N ILE A 111 -0.84 -14.41 -3.51
CA ILE A 111 -0.79 -13.80 -2.19
C ILE A 111 -0.87 -12.28 -2.38
N GLY A 112 -1.99 -11.71 -1.94
CA GLY A 112 -2.21 -10.28 -1.98
C GLY A 112 -1.87 -9.62 -0.65
N VAL A 113 -0.91 -8.70 -0.63
CA VAL A 113 -0.50 -7.99 0.59
C VAL A 113 -1.08 -6.58 0.59
N SER A 114 -1.74 -6.21 1.68
CA SER A 114 -2.40 -4.92 1.88
C SER A 114 -2.36 -4.49 3.35
N SER A 115 -2.72 -3.24 3.60
CA SER A 115 -2.82 -2.68 4.95
C SER A 115 -4.22 -2.91 5.55
N ASP A 116 -4.29 -2.94 6.87
CA ASP A 116 -5.58 -2.94 7.60
C ASP A 116 -6.17 -1.54 7.75
N ARG A 117 -5.30 -0.52 7.83
CA ARG A 117 -5.70 0.89 7.99
C ARG A 117 -5.95 1.54 6.64
N GLY A 118 -6.96 2.43 6.58
CA GLY A 118 -7.28 3.23 5.40
C GLY A 118 -6.43 4.51 5.27
N LEU A 119 -6.89 5.43 4.40
CA LEU A 119 -6.29 6.75 4.10
C LEU A 119 -4.99 6.72 3.27
N CYS A 120 -4.70 5.61 2.59
CA CYS A 120 -3.51 5.46 1.74
C CYS A 120 -3.75 5.80 0.24
N GLY A 121 -4.88 6.44 -0.09
CA GLY A 121 -5.24 6.75 -1.48
C GLY A 121 -5.45 5.51 -2.36
N ALA A 122 -4.82 5.49 -3.53
CA ALA A 122 -5.04 4.49 -4.59
C ALA A 122 -4.22 3.18 -4.46
N ILE A 123 -3.45 3.01 -3.40
CA ILE A 123 -2.55 1.85 -3.25
C ILE A 123 -3.36 0.54 -3.22
N HIS A 124 -4.41 0.47 -2.40
CA HIS A 124 -5.23 -0.75 -2.27
C HIS A 124 -6.01 -1.08 -3.54
N SER A 125 -6.51 -0.07 -4.25
CA SER A 125 -7.22 -0.28 -5.51
C SER A 125 -6.27 -0.72 -6.64
N SER A 126 -5.05 -0.19 -6.68
CA SER A 126 -4.03 -0.60 -7.66
C SER A 126 -3.64 -2.07 -7.46
N VAL A 127 -3.32 -2.48 -6.23
CA VAL A 127 -2.97 -3.89 -5.91
C VAL A 127 -4.13 -4.81 -6.25
N ALA A 128 -5.36 -4.45 -5.86
CA ALA A 128 -6.54 -5.26 -6.18
C ALA A 128 -6.78 -5.37 -7.70
N LYS A 129 -6.53 -4.31 -8.47
CA LYS A 129 -6.67 -4.33 -9.93
C LYS A 129 -5.63 -5.26 -10.58
N GLN A 130 -4.37 -5.20 -10.14
CA GLN A 130 -3.32 -6.08 -10.65
C GLN A 130 -3.65 -7.55 -10.36
N MET A 131 -4.06 -7.86 -9.13
CA MET A 131 -4.46 -9.23 -8.78
C MET A 131 -5.63 -9.73 -9.63
N LYS A 132 -6.66 -8.90 -9.87
CA LYS A 132 -7.77 -9.27 -10.74
C LYS A 132 -7.30 -9.56 -12.18
N SER A 133 -6.36 -8.76 -12.69
CA SER A 133 -5.77 -9.00 -14.01
C SER A 133 -5.02 -10.32 -14.05
N GLU A 134 -4.21 -10.63 -13.03
CA GLU A 134 -3.47 -11.89 -12.97
C GLU A 134 -4.39 -13.11 -12.83
N VAL A 135 -5.45 -13.01 -12.02
CA VAL A 135 -6.49 -14.05 -11.91
C VAL A 135 -7.13 -14.28 -13.28
N ALA A 136 -7.49 -13.23 -14.00
CA ALA A 136 -8.08 -13.35 -15.32
C ALA A 136 -7.13 -14.03 -16.32
N THR A 137 -5.84 -13.65 -16.33
CA THR A 137 -4.83 -14.28 -17.19
C THR A 137 -4.62 -15.75 -16.86
N LEU A 138 -4.55 -16.11 -15.58
CA LEU A 138 -4.34 -17.50 -15.15
C LEU A 138 -5.59 -18.37 -15.38
N THR A 139 -6.79 -17.80 -15.20
CA THR A 139 -8.06 -18.48 -15.49
C THR A 139 -8.20 -18.72 -17.00
N ALA A 140 -7.81 -17.75 -17.83
CA ALA A 140 -7.78 -17.92 -19.29
C ALA A 140 -6.79 -19.00 -19.74
N ALA A 141 -5.70 -19.20 -18.99
CA ALA A 141 -4.77 -20.30 -19.19
C ALA A 141 -5.26 -21.66 -18.62
N GLY A 142 -6.50 -21.74 -18.13
CA GLY A 142 -7.10 -22.98 -17.59
C GLY A 142 -6.52 -23.46 -16.26
N LYS A 143 -5.83 -22.58 -15.51
CA LYS A 143 -5.18 -22.92 -14.25
C LYS A 143 -6.10 -22.61 -13.05
N GLU A 144 -6.07 -23.46 -12.03
CA GLU A 144 -6.83 -23.24 -10.79
C GLU A 144 -6.12 -22.18 -9.95
N VAL A 145 -6.79 -21.05 -9.68
CA VAL A 145 -6.22 -19.94 -8.89
C VAL A 145 -6.86 -19.89 -7.52
N LYS A 146 -6.02 -19.87 -6.48
CA LYS A 146 -6.43 -19.62 -5.10
C LYS A 146 -5.79 -18.35 -4.58
N ILE A 147 -6.52 -17.61 -3.75
CA ILE A 147 -6.12 -16.30 -3.24
C ILE A 147 -5.93 -16.37 -1.73
N VAL A 148 -4.80 -15.88 -1.25
CA VAL A 148 -4.55 -15.61 0.18
C VAL A 148 -4.40 -14.11 0.35
N GLY A 149 -5.24 -13.54 1.22
CA GLY A 149 -5.22 -12.11 1.51
C GLY A 149 -4.49 -11.81 2.82
N ILE A 150 -3.49 -10.95 2.77
CA ILE A 150 -2.89 -10.35 3.97
C ILE A 150 -3.42 -8.91 4.05
N GLY A 151 -4.13 -8.60 5.13
CA GLY A 151 -4.73 -7.31 5.39
C GLY A 151 -6.24 -7.24 5.04
N ASP A 152 -7.00 -6.48 5.83
CA ASP A 152 -8.45 -6.42 5.71
C ASP A 152 -8.94 -5.73 4.41
N LYS A 153 -8.19 -4.76 3.88
CA LYS A 153 -8.62 -3.98 2.71
C LYS A 153 -8.66 -4.78 1.42
N ILE A 154 -7.78 -5.77 1.27
CA ILE A 154 -7.76 -6.58 0.06
C ILE A 154 -8.94 -7.55 0.02
N ARG A 155 -9.27 -8.13 1.19
CA ARG A 155 -10.48 -8.93 1.38
C ARG A 155 -11.70 -8.10 1.04
N ALA A 156 -11.83 -6.88 1.55
CA ALA A 156 -13.00 -6.03 1.28
C ALA A 156 -13.25 -5.75 -0.22
N ILE A 157 -12.17 -5.59 -1.03
CA ILE A 157 -12.28 -5.29 -2.46
C ILE A 157 -12.49 -6.56 -3.29
N LEU A 158 -11.74 -7.64 -3.01
CA LEU A 158 -11.78 -8.86 -3.83
C LEU A 158 -12.93 -9.79 -3.44
N HIS A 159 -13.40 -9.78 -2.18
CA HIS A 159 -14.51 -10.63 -1.73
C HIS A 159 -15.81 -10.38 -2.50
N ARG A 160 -15.99 -9.17 -3.06
CA ARG A 160 -17.16 -8.85 -3.87
C ARG A 160 -17.16 -9.54 -5.24
N THR A 161 -15.99 -9.90 -5.76
CA THR A 161 -15.85 -10.40 -7.13
C THR A 161 -15.40 -11.86 -7.15
N HIS A 162 -14.53 -12.28 -6.23
CA HIS A 162 -13.86 -13.59 -6.27
C HIS A 162 -13.91 -14.26 -4.88
N SER A 163 -15.07 -14.26 -4.23
CA SER A 163 -15.27 -14.87 -2.89
C SER A 163 -14.83 -16.33 -2.84
N ASP A 164 -15.10 -17.07 -3.91
CA ASP A 164 -14.98 -18.53 -3.93
C ASP A 164 -13.53 -19.01 -4.07
N GLN A 165 -12.63 -18.11 -4.49
CA GLN A 165 -11.22 -18.39 -4.69
C GLN A 165 -10.38 -18.09 -3.43
N PHE A 166 -10.96 -17.53 -2.37
CA PHE A 166 -10.22 -17.24 -1.14
C PHE A 166 -9.99 -18.49 -0.29
N LEU A 167 -8.73 -18.76 0.02
CA LEU A 167 -8.35 -19.78 1.01
C LEU A 167 -8.40 -19.23 2.43
N VAL A 168 -7.59 -18.20 2.70
CA VAL A 168 -7.39 -17.63 4.04
C VAL A 168 -7.18 -16.13 3.94
N THR A 169 -7.64 -15.38 4.95
CA THR A 169 -7.30 -13.98 5.13
C THR A 169 -6.65 -13.77 6.50
N PHE A 170 -5.46 -13.16 6.52
CA PHE A 170 -4.79 -12.75 7.74
C PHE A 170 -5.02 -11.26 8.00
N LYS A 171 -5.27 -10.89 9.27
CA LYS A 171 -5.45 -9.50 9.70
C LYS A 171 -4.43 -9.16 10.80
N GLU A 172 -4.07 -7.89 10.91
CA GLU A 172 -3.14 -7.37 11.92
C GLU A 172 -1.73 -7.97 11.91
N VAL A 173 -1.28 -8.41 10.74
CA VAL A 173 0.08 -8.94 10.55
C VAL A 173 1.08 -7.79 10.78
N GLY A 174 1.93 -7.91 11.81
CA GLY A 174 2.97 -6.93 12.13
C GLY A 174 2.83 -6.14 13.43
N ARG A 175 1.83 -6.41 14.30
CA ARG A 175 1.89 -5.95 15.71
C ARG A 175 2.77 -6.84 16.60
N LYS A 176 2.98 -8.10 16.20
CA LYS A 176 3.91 -9.07 16.81
C LYS A 176 5.02 -9.43 15.81
N PRO A 177 6.24 -9.75 16.26
CA PRO A 177 7.35 -10.09 15.36
C PRO A 177 7.03 -11.31 14.48
N LEU A 178 7.36 -11.19 13.19
CA LEU A 178 7.04 -12.11 12.08
C LEU A 178 7.53 -13.55 12.26
N LEU A 179 8.49 -13.78 13.17
CA LEU A 179 9.10 -15.10 13.38
C LEU A 179 8.14 -16.14 13.98
N LEU A 180 7.09 -15.73 14.70
CA LEU A 180 6.20 -16.67 15.39
C LEU A 180 5.04 -17.18 14.52
N GLU A 181 4.58 -16.39 13.54
CA GLU A 181 3.36 -16.74 12.76
C GLU A 181 3.65 -17.64 11.53
N MET A 182 4.86 -17.57 10.96
CA MET A 182 5.22 -18.43 9.82
C MET A 182 5.39 -19.90 10.22
N HIS A 183 5.72 -20.19 11.48
CA HIS A 183 5.82 -21.58 11.96
C HIS A 183 4.44 -22.20 12.26
N GLN A 184 3.45 -21.38 12.62
CA GLN A 184 2.15 -21.86 13.10
C GLN A 184 1.11 -22.01 11.97
N SER A 185 1.34 -21.41 10.81
CA SER A 185 0.38 -21.35 9.70
C SER A 185 0.59 -22.40 8.60
N LEU A 186 1.71 -23.13 8.63
CA LEU A 186 1.89 -24.32 7.80
C LEU A 186 1.51 -25.54 8.64
N PRO A 187 0.32 -26.16 8.43
CA PRO A 187 0.13 -27.53 8.88
C PRO A 187 1.08 -28.38 8.04
N TRP A 188 2.27 -28.66 8.57
CA TRP A 188 3.09 -29.78 8.14
C TRP A 188 2.38 -31.06 8.58
N ASN A 189 1.28 -31.40 7.91
CA ASN A 189 0.89 -32.80 7.80
C ASN A 189 1.73 -33.38 6.67
N TYR A 190 2.72 -34.17 7.07
CA TYR A 190 3.16 -35.31 6.28
C TYR A 190 1.99 -36.26 6.03
#